data_AF-A0A3D5VHZ4-F1
#
_entry.id   AF-A0A3D5VHZ4-F1
#
_cell.length_a   1.000
_cell.length_b   1.000
_cell.length_c   1.000
_cell.angle_alpha   90.00
_cell.angle_beta   90.00
_cell.angle_gamma   90.00
#
_symmetry.space_group_name_H-M   'P 1'
#
loop_
_entity.id
_entity.type
_entity.pdbx_description
1 polymer ?
#
loop_
_entity_poly.entity_id
_entity_poly.type
_entity_poly.pdbx_seq_one_letter_code
_entity_poly.pdbx_strand_id
1 'polypeptide(L)'
;RQLWEEFELGETPEARFANAVDRFQPVLFNLRTHGRSWAENNISRKQVDGRVAPIALGSTVLWQYIARLLDEAVAKGFLKEGEK
;
A
#
# COMPACT_ATOMS: atom_id res chain seq x y z
N ARG A 1 26.28 -1.10 3.96
CA ARG A 1 25.68 -1.51 2.67
C ARG A 1 24.81 -2.76 2.83
N GLN A 2 25.25 -3.76 3.59
CA GLN A 2 24.52 -5.03 3.82
C GLN A 2 23.03 -4.86 4.19
N LEU A 3 22.67 -4.03 5.18
CA LEU A 3 21.26 -3.85 5.58
C LEU A 3 20.37 -3.25 4.47
N TRP A 4 20.94 -2.39 3.62
CA TRP A 4 20.20 -1.83 2.49
C TRP A 4 19.93 -2.92 1.44
N GLU A 5 20.94 -3.72 1.12
CA GLU A 5 20.80 -4.84 0.17
C GLU A 5 19.80 -5.88 0.70
N GLU A 6 19.84 -6.18 1.99
CA GLU A 6 18.86 -7.05 2.65
C GLU A 6 17.42 -6.52 2.50
N PHE A 7 17.22 -5.22 2.74
CA PHE A 7 15.92 -4.57 2.56
C PHE A 7 15.43 -4.64 1.11
N GLU A 8 16.28 -4.30 0.13
CA GLU A 8 15.91 -4.31 -1.29
C GLU A 8 15.57 -5.72 -1.79
N LEU A 9 16.30 -6.73 -1.32
CA LEU A 9 16.05 -8.13 -1.69
C LEU A 9 14.76 -8.68 -1.04
N GLY A 10 14.42 -8.24 0.18
CA GLY A 10 13.19 -8.66 0.84
C GLY A 10 13.16 -10.15 1.20
N GLU A 11 14.33 -10.77 1.40
CA GLU A 11 14.44 -12.21 1.64
C GLU A 11 14.23 -12.57 3.11
N THR A 12 14.68 -11.71 4.03
CA THR A 12 14.57 -11.93 5.48
C THR A 12 13.19 -11.52 6.01
N PRO A 13 12.74 -12.10 7.14
CA PRO A 13 11.51 -11.67 7.81
C PRO A 13 11.49 -10.16 8.13
N GLU A 14 12.61 -9.63 8.60
CA GLU A 14 12.79 -8.21 8.95
C GLU A 14 12.66 -7.32 7.72
N ALA A 15 13.33 -7.67 6.61
CA ALA A 15 13.24 -6.94 5.35
C ALA A 15 11.83 -6.96 4.77
N ARG A 16 11.11 -8.09 4.84
CA ARG A 16 9.72 -8.20 4.39
C ARG A 16 8.79 -7.33 5.23
N PHE A 17 8.96 -7.34 6.55
CA PHE A 17 8.15 -6.50 7.43
C PHE A 17 8.44 -5.01 7.20
N ALA A 18 9.71 -4.61 7.09
CA ALA A 18 10.09 -3.23 6.75
C ALA A 18 9.48 -2.79 5.40
N ASN A 19 9.55 -3.64 4.38
CA ASN A 19 8.94 -3.40 3.07
C ASN A 19 7.40 -3.27 3.13
N ALA A 20 6.77 -4.01 4.04
CA ALA A 20 5.34 -3.93 4.28
C ALA A 20 4.95 -2.59 4.91
N VAL A 21 5.72 -2.13 5.91
CA VAL A 21 5.52 -0.82 6.56
C VAL A 21 5.77 0.32 5.58
N ASP A 22 6.82 0.23 4.75
CA ASP A 22 7.12 1.24 3.71
C ASP A 22 5.96 1.38 2.71
N ARG A 23 5.40 0.25 2.25
CA ARG A 23 4.24 0.23 1.34
C ARG A 23 2.95 0.75 1.98
N PHE A 24 2.83 0.61 3.28
CA PHE A 24 1.65 1.05 4.03
C PHE A 24 1.59 2.57 4.18
N GLN A 25 2.73 3.24 4.37
CA GLN A 25 2.80 4.66 4.67
C GLN A 25 2.13 5.57 3.60
N PRO A 26 2.34 5.38 2.28
CA PRO A 26 1.71 6.21 1.25
C PRO A 26 0.19 6.09 1.21
N VAL A 27 -0.35 4.91 1.57
CA VAL A 27 -1.80 4.71 1.63
C VAL A 27 -2.39 5.51 2.77
N LEU A 28 -1.81 5.45 3.97
CA LEU A 28 -2.24 6.26 5.10
C LEU A 28 -2.22 7.76 4.78
N PHE A 29 -1.18 8.21 4.09
CA PHE A 29 -1.08 9.61 3.69
C PHE A 29 -2.18 10.02 2.71
N ASN A 30 -2.48 9.19 1.71
CA ASN A 30 -3.58 9.42 0.79
C ASN A 30 -4.92 9.45 1.51
N LEU A 31 -5.18 8.50 2.42
CA LEU A 31 -6.43 8.48 3.20
C LEU A 31 -6.63 9.77 4.01
N ARG A 32 -5.56 10.25 4.69
CA ARG A 32 -5.59 11.49 5.46
C ARG A 32 -5.79 12.74 4.59
N THR A 33 -5.40 12.68 3.33
CA THR A 33 -5.54 13.78 2.36
C THR A 33 -6.74 13.59 1.42
N HIS A 34 -7.69 12.71 1.78
CA HIS A 34 -8.89 12.40 1.01
C HIS A 34 -8.58 11.98 -0.45
N GLY A 35 -7.50 11.22 -0.63
CA GLY A 35 -7.09 10.66 -1.92
C GLY A 35 -6.49 11.66 -2.91
N ARG A 36 -6.00 12.83 -2.44
CA ARG A 36 -5.48 13.89 -3.32
C ARG A 36 -4.47 13.38 -4.35
N SER A 37 -3.43 12.67 -3.90
CA SER A 37 -2.38 12.19 -4.82
C SER A 37 -2.91 11.11 -5.78
N TRP A 38 -3.83 10.24 -5.32
CA TRP A 38 -4.52 9.30 -6.21
C TRP A 38 -5.33 10.03 -7.29
N ALA A 39 -6.08 11.07 -6.93
CA ALA A 39 -6.89 11.83 -7.88
C ALA A 39 -6.01 12.58 -8.90
N GLU A 40 -4.98 13.29 -8.44
CA GLU A 40 -4.05 14.05 -9.30
C GLU A 40 -3.34 13.16 -10.33
N ASN A 41 -3.04 11.91 -9.95
CA ASN A 41 -2.30 10.96 -10.80
C ASN A 41 -3.21 9.94 -11.51
N ASN A 42 -4.53 10.15 -11.43
CA ASN A 42 -5.56 9.24 -11.96
C ASN A 42 -5.32 7.77 -11.57
N ILE A 43 -5.01 7.54 -10.30
CA ILE A 43 -4.71 6.22 -9.76
C ILE A 43 -6.01 5.49 -9.43
N SER A 44 -6.09 4.23 -9.83
CA SER A 44 -7.21 3.36 -9.52
C SER A 44 -6.91 2.35 -8.42
N ARG A 45 -7.98 1.77 -7.86
CA ARG A 45 -7.91 0.73 -6.83
C ARG A 45 -7.04 -0.44 -7.25
N LYS A 46 -7.22 -0.95 -8.48
CA LYS A 46 -6.41 -2.04 -9.03
C LYS A 46 -4.90 -1.74 -9.00
N GLN A 47 -4.51 -0.50 -9.28
CA GLN A 47 -3.10 -0.11 -9.21
C GLN A 47 -2.58 -0.05 -7.77
N VAL A 48 -3.40 0.44 -6.84
CA VAL A 48 -3.03 0.46 -5.41
C VAL A 48 -2.91 -0.96 -4.88
N ASP A 49 -3.83 -1.86 -5.23
CA ASP A 49 -3.79 -3.28 -4.85
C ASP A 49 -2.50 -3.95 -5.31
N GLY A 50 -2.07 -3.71 -6.56
CA GLY A 50 -0.80 -4.21 -7.06
C GLY A 50 0.42 -3.68 -6.28
N ARG A 51 0.38 -2.40 -5.88
CA ARG A 51 1.46 -1.78 -5.10
C ARG A 51 1.54 -2.34 -3.68
N VAL A 52 0.39 -2.63 -3.06
CA VAL A 52 0.29 -3.02 -1.65
C VAL A 52 0.22 -4.54 -1.43
N ALA A 53 0.00 -5.35 -2.46
CA ALA A 53 -0.01 -6.81 -2.37
C ALA A 53 1.22 -7.42 -1.64
N PRO A 54 2.47 -6.91 -1.82
CA PRO A 54 3.62 -7.45 -1.10
C PRO A 54 3.56 -7.30 0.43
N ILE A 55 2.68 -6.44 0.97
CA ILE A 55 2.47 -6.32 2.43
C ILE A 55 2.10 -7.68 3.03
N ALA A 56 1.35 -8.53 2.31
CA ALA A 56 0.96 -9.84 2.79
C ALA A 56 2.16 -10.78 3.09
N LEU A 57 3.31 -10.54 2.44
CA LEU A 57 4.54 -11.32 2.68
C LEU A 57 5.24 -10.93 3.98
N GLY A 58 5.05 -9.70 4.46
CA GLY A 58 5.63 -9.19 5.71
C GLY A 58 4.65 -9.19 6.88
N SER A 59 3.35 -9.01 6.63
CA SER A 59 2.31 -9.04 7.65
C SER A 59 0.91 -9.20 7.03
N THR A 60 0.29 -10.34 7.29
CA THR A 60 -1.10 -10.61 6.89
C THR A 60 -2.10 -9.69 7.61
N VAL A 61 -1.79 -9.28 8.84
CA VAL A 61 -2.62 -8.35 9.63
C VAL A 61 -2.63 -6.96 8.99
N LEU A 62 -1.47 -6.44 8.60
CA LEU A 62 -1.39 -5.15 7.89
C LEU A 62 -2.09 -5.22 6.53
N TRP A 63 -1.96 -6.34 5.83
CA TRP A 63 -2.64 -6.56 4.56
C TRP A 63 -4.17 -6.53 4.69
N GLN A 64 -4.73 -7.24 5.66
CA GLN A 64 -6.19 -7.23 5.88
C GLN A 64 -6.68 -5.83 6.28
N TYR A 65 -5.91 -5.13 7.11
CA TYR A 65 -6.25 -3.77 7.53
C TYR A 65 -6.22 -2.79 6.35
N ILE A 66 -5.19 -2.85 5.50
CA ILE A 66 -5.08 -1.95 4.35
C ILE A 66 -6.17 -2.22 3.32
N ALA A 67 -6.51 -3.50 3.06
CA ALA A 67 -7.57 -3.86 2.13
C ALA A 67 -8.91 -3.22 2.54
N ARG A 68 -9.26 -3.34 3.83
CA ARG A 68 -10.44 -2.69 4.39
C ARG A 68 -10.41 -1.16 4.22
N LEU A 69 -9.28 -0.52 4.52
CA LEU A 69 -9.16 0.93 4.38
C LEU A 69 -9.31 1.40 2.93
N LEU A 70 -8.81 0.61 1.97
CA LEU A 70 -8.97 0.90 0.55
C LEU A 70 -10.42 0.73 0.09
N ASP A 71 -11.14 -0.28 0.61
CA ASP A 71 -12.58 -0.43 0.36
C ASP A 71 -13.36 0.79 0.88
N GLU A 72 -13.04 1.24 2.10
CA GLU A 72 -13.63 2.45 2.67
C GLU A 72 -13.28 3.71 1.87
N ALA A 73 -12.06 3.81 1.32
CA ALA A 73 -11.63 4.92 0.49
C ALA A 73 -12.41 4.99 -0.82
N VAL A 74 -12.68 3.84 -1.44
CA VAL A 74 -13.50 3.73 -2.64
C VAL A 74 -14.94 4.14 -2.33
N ALA A 75 -15.53 3.62 -1.24
CA ALA A 75 -16.87 3.99 -0.81
C ALA A 75 -17.04 5.49 -0.52
N LYS A 76 -15.98 6.15 -0.03
CA LYS A 76 -15.93 7.61 0.21
C LYS A 76 -15.62 8.43 -1.04
N GLY A 77 -15.33 7.79 -2.18
CA GLY A 77 -14.96 8.44 -3.43
C GLY A 77 -13.53 9.00 -3.46
N PHE A 78 -12.68 8.66 -2.48
CA PHE A 78 -11.28 9.08 -2.44
C PHE A 78 -10.40 8.31 -3.41
N LEU A 79 -10.82 7.09 -3.79
CA LEU A 79 -10.10 6.21 -4.70
C LEU A 79 -11.09 5.67 -5.75
N LYS A 80 -10.67 5.61 -7.01
CA LYS A 80 -11.51 5.11 -8.11
C LYS A 80 -11.52 3.58 -8.14
N GLU A 81 -12.70 2.97 -8.30
CA GLU A 81 -12.85 1.51 -8.34
C GLU A 81 -12.37 0.86 -9.66
N GLY A 82 -12.41 1.60 -10.78
CA GLY A 82 -12.23 1.05 -12.12
C GLY A 82 -10.80 0.72 -12.56
N GLU A 83 -10.65 0.26 -13.80
CA GLU A 83 -9.36 0.23 -14.50
C GLU A 83 -9.03 1.62 -15.05
N LYS A 84 -7.73 1.89 -15.27
CA LYS A 84 -7.24 3.20 -15.73
C LYS A 84 -7.79 3.58 -17.09
#